data_AF-A0A8H4U9V4-F1
#
_entry.id   AF-A0A8H4U9V4-F1
#
_cell.length_a   1.000
_cell.length_b   1.000
_cell.length_c   1.000
_cell.angle_alpha   90.00
_cell.angle_beta   90.00
_cell.angle_gamma   90.00
#
_symmetry.space_group_name_H-M   'P 1'
#
loop_
_entity.id
_entity.type
_entity.pdbx_description
1 polymer ?
#
loop_
_entity_poly.entity_id
_entity_poly.type
_entity_poly.pdbx_seq_one_letter_code
_entity_poly.pdbx_strand_id
1 'polypeptide(L)'
;MAFRRKDTPISAYSSLLTFVLFPFLLFLLCLPAPASAAGSAVLGIDLGTEYLKAALVKPGIPLEIVLTKDSKRKEYAAVAFKPS
;
A
#
# COMPACT_ATOMS: atom_id res chain seq x y z
N MET A 1 -43.65 8.77 50.07
CA MET A 1 -43.57 8.24 48.69
C MET A 1 -42.19 8.56 48.15
N ALA A 2 -41.21 7.65 48.32
CA ALA A 2 -39.82 7.91 47.95
C ALA A 2 -39.57 7.42 46.51
N PHE A 3 -39.23 8.35 45.62
CA PHE A 3 -38.87 8.09 44.24
C PHE A 3 -37.51 7.38 44.19
N ARG A 4 -37.54 6.06 44.06
CA ARG A 4 -36.35 5.21 43.89
C ARG A 4 -35.70 5.52 42.54
N ARG A 5 -34.65 6.35 42.53
CA ARG A 5 -33.78 6.55 41.36
C ARG A 5 -33.16 5.20 40.98
N LYS A 6 -33.42 4.76 39.76
CA LYS A 6 -32.74 3.61 39.14
C LYS A 6 -31.45 4.15 38.55
N ASP A 7 -30.41 4.24 39.38
CA ASP A 7 -29.07 4.60 38.94
C ASP A 7 -28.52 3.38 38.20
N THR A 8 -28.75 3.31 36.88
CA THR A 8 -28.16 2.27 36.05
C THR A 8 -26.63 2.45 36.03
N PRO A 9 -25.86 1.35 36.05
CA PRO A 9 -24.42 1.43 36.20
C PRO A 9 -23.80 1.98 34.90
N ILE A 10 -23.56 3.28 34.86
CA ILE A 10 -22.75 3.96 33.84
C ILE A 10 -21.40 3.22 33.67
N SER A 11 -20.88 2.65 34.76
CA SER A 11 -19.68 1.82 34.79
C SER A 11 -19.78 0.53 33.95
N ALA A 12 -20.96 -0.08 33.80
CA ALA A 12 -21.12 -1.32 33.03
C ALA A 12 -21.01 -1.08 31.51
N TYR A 13 -21.43 0.09 31.03
CA TYR A 13 -21.25 0.48 29.63
C TYR A 13 -19.77 0.73 29.29
N SER A 14 -19.02 1.29 30.25
CA SER A 14 -17.58 1.57 30.07
C SER A 14 -16.72 0.29 29.97
N SER A 15 -17.07 -0.75 30.72
CA SER A 15 -16.37 -2.04 30.66
C SER A 15 -16.67 -2.78 29.36
N LEU A 16 -17.93 -2.81 28.91
CA LEU A 16 -18.30 -3.41 27.62
C LEU A 16 -17.63 -2.70 26.43
N LEU A 17 -17.55 -1.37 26.46
CA LEU A 17 -16.79 -0.59 25.47
C LEU A 17 -15.31 -0.99 25.45
N THR A 18 -14.71 -1.17 26.63
CA THR A 18 -13.30 -1.57 26.74
C THR A 18 -13.06 -2.98 26.18
N PHE A 19 -13.96 -3.93 26.43
CA PHE A 19 -13.86 -5.31 25.91
C PHE A 19 -13.99 -5.41 24.38
N VAL A 20 -14.59 -4.43 23.72
CA VAL A 20 -14.70 -4.39 22.25
C VAL A 20 -13.60 -3.53 21.64
N LEU A 21 -13.34 -2.34 22.20
CA LEU A 21 -12.39 -1.40 21.66
C LEU A 21 -10.94 -1.84 21.85
N PHE A 22 -10.61 -2.50 22.97
CA PHE A 22 -9.25 -2.96 23.23
C PHE A 22 -8.79 -4.05 22.24
N PRO A 23 -9.52 -5.15 22.01
CA PRO A 23 -9.11 -6.14 21.00
C PRO A 23 -9.23 -5.60 19.58
N PHE A 24 -10.16 -4.67 19.30
CA PHE A 24 -10.26 -4.03 17.99
C PHE A 24 -9.04 -3.14 17.72
N LEU A 25 -8.58 -2.37 18.70
CA LEU A 25 -7.37 -1.56 18.57
C LEU A 25 -6.11 -2.43 18.49
N LEU A 26 -6.06 -3.52 19.26
CA LEU A 26 -4.98 -4.50 19.16
C LEU A 26 -4.96 -5.18 17.79
N PHE A 27 -6.12 -5.52 17.24
CA PHE A 27 -6.26 -6.03 15.89
C PHE A 27 -5.77 -5.02 14.86
N LEU A 28 -6.18 -3.75 14.93
CA LEU A 28 -5.70 -2.66 14.07
C LEU A 28 -4.17 -2.45 14.17
N LEU A 29 -3.59 -2.61 15.36
CA LEU A 29 -2.15 -2.47 15.57
C LEU A 29 -1.36 -3.69 15.06
N CYS A 30 -1.97 -4.88 15.11
CA CYS A 30 -1.43 -6.13 14.59
C CYS A 30 -1.71 -6.35 13.10
N LEU A 31 -2.47 -5.46 12.43
CA LEU A 31 -2.56 -5.49 10.99
C LEU A 31 -1.13 -5.40 10.45
N PRO A 32 -0.66 -6.38 9.66
CA PRO A 32 0.64 -6.26 9.05
C PRO A 32 0.62 -4.97 8.22
N ALA A 33 1.44 -4.00 8.60
CA ALA A 33 1.76 -2.92 7.68
C ALA A 33 2.16 -3.58 6.37
N PRO A 34 1.74 -3.08 5.20
CA PRO A 34 2.26 -3.61 3.95
C PRO A 34 3.78 -3.57 4.09
N ALA A 35 4.40 -4.74 4.18
CA ALA A 35 5.85 -4.93 4.24
C ALA A 35 6.39 -4.58 2.86
N SER A 36 6.19 -3.33 2.46
CA SER A 36 6.61 -2.83 1.18
C SER A 36 8.08 -2.47 1.32
N ALA A 37 8.90 -3.25 0.64
CA ALA A 37 10.19 -2.82 0.12
C ALA A 37 11.38 -2.74 1.09
N ALA A 38 11.46 -3.55 2.16
CA ALA A 38 12.78 -3.89 2.71
C ALA A 38 13.47 -4.91 1.78
N GLY A 39 13.86 -4.49 0.57
CA GLY A 39 14.54 -5.36 -0.41
C GLY A 39 13.87 -5.50 -1.78
N SER A 40 12.68 -4.93 -2.01
CA SER A 40 12.03 -5.08 -3.32
C SER A 40 12.67 -4.18 -4.37
N ALA A 41 12.73 -4.68 -5.61
CA ALA A 41 13.09 -3.85 -6.74
C ALA A 41 11.91 -2.92 -7.09
N VAL A 42 12.22 -1.66 -7.39
CA VAL A 42 11.28 -0.63 -7.83
C VAL A 42 11.54 -0.36 -9.31
N LEU A 43 10.48 -0.35 -10.11
CA LEU A 43 10.52 0.01 -11.53
C LEU A 43 9.97 1.42 -11.71
N GLY A 44 10.81 2.36 -12.13
CA GLY A 44 10.40 3.69 -12.60
C GLY A 44 10.13 3.66 -14.10
N ILE A 45 9.04 4.27 -14.56
CA ILE A 45 8.68 4.37 -15.98
C ILE A 45 8.57 5.85 -16.36
N ASP A 46 9.30 6.25 -17.39
CA ASP A 46 9.25 7.57 -18.02
C ASP A 46 8.34 7.49 -19.25
N LEU A 47 7.20 8.19 -19.20
CA LEU A 47 6.18 8.22 -20.25
C LEU A 47 6.36 9.44 -21.16
N GLY A 48 7.52 9.52 -21.82
CA GLY A 48 7.81 10.55 -22.80
C GLY A 48 6.94 10.42 -24.07
N THR A 49 6.79 11.53 -24.79
CA THR A 49 5.96 11.59 -26.01
C THR A 49 6.54 10.80 -27.18
N GLU A 50 7.86 10.79 -27.32
CA GLU A 50 8.56 10.05 -28.39
C GLU A 50 9.07 8.68 -27.92
N TYR A 51 9.45 8.59 -26.64
CA TYR A 51 10.14 7.43 -26.10
C TYR A 51 9.67 7.08 -24.69
N LEU A 52 9.52 5.78 -24.46
CA LEU A 52 9.33 5.18 -23.15
C LEU A 52 10.68 4.68 -22.62
N LYS A 53 10.94 4.93 -21.33
CA LYS A 53 12.13 4.39 -20.63
C LYS A 53 11.71 3.72 -19.34
N ALA A 54 12.48 2.71 -18.93
CA ALA A 54 12.31 2.04 -17.66
C ALA A 54 13.63 2.05 -16.86
N ALA A 55 13.55 2.34 -15.58
CA ALA A 55 14.68 2.34 -14.65
C ALA A 55 14.40 1.37 -13.49
N LEU A 56 15.30 0.43 -13.27
CA LEU A 56 15.25 -0.50 -12.15
C LEU A 56 16.12 0.02 -11.01
N VAL A 57 15.55 0.08 -9.81
CA VAL A 57 16.27 0.43 -8.58
C VAL A 57 16.05 -0.69 -7.57
N LYS A 58 17.13 -1.26 -7.04
CA LYS A 58 17.07 -2.28 -5.99
C LYS A 58 18.23 -2.11 -5.01
N PRO A 59 18.08 -2.49 -3.73
CA PRO A 59 19.19 -2.42 -2.79
C PRO A 59 20.41 -3.19 -3.29
N GLY A 60 21.60 -2.58 -3.20
CA GLY A 60 22.87 -3.18 -3.62
C GLY A 60 23.17 -3.11 -5.12
N ILE A 61 22.28 -2.59 -5.96
CA ILE A 61 22.55 -2.39 -7.40
C ILE A 61 22.23 -0.93 -7.75
N PRO A 62 23.15 -0.22 -8.42
CA PRO A 62 22.92 1.16 -8.80
C PRO A 62 21.71 1.27 -9.75
N LEU A 63 21.20 2.48 -9.92
CA LEU A 63 20.13 2.75 -10.88
C LEU A 63 20.53 2.21 -12.27
N GLU A 64 19.69 1.35 -12.82
CA GLU A 64 19.93 0.71 -14.11
C GLU A 64 18.80 1.05 -15.09
N ILE A 65 19.16 1.51 -16.30
CA ILE A 65 18.18 1.73 -17.36
C ILE A 65 18.00 0.42 -18.12
N VAL A 66 16.79 -0.12 -18.08
CA VAL A 66 16.47 -1.42 -18.66
C VAL A 66 16.60 -1.34 -20.18
N LEU A 67 17.26 -2.36 -20.75
CA LEU A 67 17.39 -2.50 -22.19
C LEU A 67 16.11 -3.08 -22.81
N THR A 68 15.76 -2.57 -23.98
CA THR A 68 14.71 -3.11 -24.83
C THR A 68 15.21 -4.36 -25.55
N LYS A 69 14.32 -5.07 -26.26
CA LYS A 69 14.69 -6.29 -27.01
C LYS A 69 15.80 -6.04 -28.04
N ASP A 70 15.85 -4.82 -28.59
CA ASP A 70 16.86 -4.40 -29.55
C ASP A 70 18.15 -3.86 -28.89
N SER A 71 18.35 -4.12 -27.58
CA SER A 71 19.49 -3.64 -26.79
C SER A 71 19.62 -2.11 -26.73
N LYS A 72 18.50 -1.39 -26.85
CA LYS A 72 18.45 0.07 -26.71
C LYS A 72 17.93 0.46 -25.33
N ARG A 73 18.20 1.71 -24.91
CA ARG A 73 17.73 2.28 -23.63
C ARG A 73 16.45 3.13 -23.76
N LYS A 74 15.80 3.04 -24.93
CA LYS A 74 14.59 3.80 -25.29
C LYS A 74 13.72 2.93 -26.18
N GLU A 75 12.46 2.77 -25.81
CA GLU A 75 11.44 2.16 -26.66
C GLU A 75 10.60 3.27 -27.30
N TYR A 76 10.13 3.09 -28.53
CA TYR A 76 9.25 4.08 -29.16
C TYR A 76 7.89 4.09 -28.47
N ALA A 77 7.36 5.28 -28.17
CA ALA A 77 6.04 5.43 -27.57
C ALA A 77 4.92 5.24 -28.61
N ALA A 78 4.73 4.01 -29.11
CA ALA A 78 3.63 3.66 -30.01
C ALA A 78 3.00 2.30 -29.72
N VAL A 79 1.75 2.17 -30.17
CA VAL A 79 0.98 0.93 -30.19
C VAL A 79 0.42 0.76 -31.60
N ALA A 80 0.46 -0.46 -32.13
CA ALA A 80 -0.10 -0.79 -33.44
C ALA A 80 -1.01 -2.01 -33.33
N PHE A 81 -2.06 -2.04 -34.16
CA PHE A 81 -3.02 -3.15 -34.22
C PHE A 81 -2.75 -4.00 -35.45
N LYS A 82 -2.78 -5.33 -35.29
CA LYS A 82 -2.70 -6.25 -36.41
C LYS A 82 -4.07 -6.33 -37.10
N PRO A 83 -4.15 -6.27 -38.45
CA PRO A 83 -5.40 -6.50 -39.16
C PRO A 83 -5.87 -7.95 -39.01
N SER A 84 -7.19 -8.12 -38.91
CA SER A 84 -7.89 -9.40 -38.86
C SER A 84 -7.79 -10.16 -40.17
#